data_AF-A0A4Q5EM70-F1
#
_entry.id   AF-A0A4Q5EM70-F1
#
_cell.length_a   1.000
_cell.length_b   1.000
_cell.length_c   1.000
_cell.angle_alpha   90.00
_cell.angle_beta   90.00
_cell.angle_gamma   90.00
#
_symmetry.space_group_name_H-M   'P 1'
#
loop_
_entity.id
_entity.type
_entity.pdbx_description
1 polymer ?
#
loop_
_entity_poly.entity_id
_entity_poly.type
_entity_poly.pdbx_seq_one_letter_code
_entity_poly.pdbx_strand_id
1 'polypeptide(L)'
;MKKKFLAILLTTIFVFSPSVAVFADTKDDKIAALQKQVDDLQKQVDDLTSKLKKYQSDDTKNNNMEDYLLKKNVLSGKRIEMAADMVGAISGFKYGDAEIYEYDMSSTQYKELVSGDAISVEGIDGYTINALAINGKYVLMGEASEDLIQAFNDYK
;
A
#
# COMPACT_ATOMS: atom_id res chain seq x y z
N MET A 1 4.15 -23.77 13.64
CA MET A 1 4.82 -23.60 12.33
C MET A 1 6.08 -22.77 12.55
N LYS A 2 7.22 -23.22 12.03
CA LYS A 2 8.57 -22.75 12.39
C LYS A 2 8.91 -21.46 11.64
N LYS A 3 9.16 -20.35 12.37
CA LYS A 3 9.63 -19.08 11.80
C LYS A 3 11.09 -19.24 11.40
N LYS A 4 11.40 -19.08 10.11
CA LYS A 4 12.77 -19.11 9.58
C LYS A 4 13.39 -17.73 9.78
N PHE A 5 14.34 -17.60 10.70
CA PHE A 5 15.21 -16.44 10.81
C PHE A 5 16.23 -16.49 9.67
N LEU A 6 16.21 -15.51 8.78
CA LEU A 6 17.25 -15.32 7.77
C LEU A 6 18.44 -14.62 8.45
N ALA A 7 19.45 -15.40 8.84
CA ALA A 7 20.73 -14.86 9.30
C ALA A 7 21.58 -14.52 8.07
N ILE A 8 21.73 -13.23 7.77
CA ILE A 8 22.67 -12.76 6.75
C ILE A 8 24.04 -12.68 7.42
N LEU A 9 24.91 -13.62 7.05
CA LEU A 9 26.29 -13.73 7.50
C LEU A 9 27.10 -12.54 6.96
N LEU A 10 27.55 -11.64 7.85
CA LEU A 10 28.45 -10.54 7.49
C LEU A 10 29.88 -11.09 7.43
N THR A 11 30.36 -11.44 6.23
CA THR A 11 31.74 -11.90 6.02
C THR A 11 32.68 -10.70 6.02
N THR A 12 33.49 -10.58 7.07
CA THR A 12 34.60 -9.65 7.17
C THR A 12 35.75 -10.08 6.26
N ILE A 13 36.03 -9.30 5.21
CA ILE A 13 37.23 -9.49 4.37
C ILE A 13 38.33 -8.59 4.95
N PHE A 14 39.36 -9.22 5.51
CA PHE A 14 40.62 -8.58 5.91
C PHE A 14 41.53 -8.52 4.67
N VAL A 15 41.74 -7.34 4.09
CA VAL A 15 42.67 -7.18 2.95
C VAL A 15 43.95 -6.50 3.41
N PHE A 16 45.06 -7.22 3.26
CA PHE A 16 46.43 -6.78 3.49
C PHE A 16 46.85 -5.80 2.38
N SER A 17 47.33 -4.62 2.76
CA SER A 17 47.70 -3.53 1.85
C SER A 17 49.15 -3.66 1.33
N PRO A 18 49.42 -3.39 0.04
CA PRO A 18 50.72 -2.88 -0.39
C PRO A 18 50.70 -1.35 -0.45
N SER A 19 51.70 -0.74 0.18
CA SER A 19 51.87 0.70 0.31
C SER A 19 52.22 1.36 -1.02
N VAL A 20 51.24 2.03 -1.63
CA VAL A 20 51.47 3.05 -2.66
C VAL A 20 51.33 4.43 -2.01
N ALA A 21 52.35 5.28 -2.16
CA ALA A 21 52.26 6.69 -1.82
C ALA A 21 51.24 7.33 -2.77
N VAL A 22 50.03 7.55 -2.26
CA VAL A 22 48.93 8.16 -2.99
C VAL A 22 48.44 9.32 -2.14
N PHE A 23 48.46 10.51 -2.72
CA PHE A 23 47.96 11.75 -2.11
C PHE A 23 46.55 11.52 -1.52
N ALA A 24 46.40 11.82 -0.23
CA ALA A 24 45.20 11.53 0.57
C ALA A 24 43.93 12.22 0.04
N ASP A 25 44.11 13.43 -0.50
CA ASP A 25 43.04 14.36 -0.89
C ASP A 25 42.02 13.74 -1.87
N THR A 26 42.48 13.12 -2.95
CA THR A 26 41.59 12.56 -3.99
C THR A 26 40.89 11.25 -3.57
N LYS A 27 41.39 10.57 -2.52
CA LYS A 27 40.74 9.37 -1.97
C LYS A 27 39.68 9.75 -0.95
N ASP A 28 39.94 10.76 -0.13
CA ASP A 28 39.00 11.26 0.87
C ASP A 28 37.75 11.86 0.20
N ASP A 29 37.90 12.55 -0.93
CA ASP A 29 36.78 13.04 -1.75
C ASP A 29 35.89 11.92 -2.30
N LYS A 30 36.51 10.83 -2.77
CA LYS A 30 35.78 9.66 -3.29
C LYS A 30 35.07 8.90 -2.18
N ILE A 31 35.69 8.80 -1.01
CA ILE A 31 35.08 8.20 0.18
C ILE A 31 33.87 9.04 0.63
N ALA A 32 34.00 10.37 0.67
CA ALA A 32 32.89 11.26 1.01
C ALA A 32 31.73 11.17 0.01
N ALA A 33 32.03 11.10 -1.29
CA ALA A 33 31.02 10.92 -2.34
C ALA A 33 30.29 9.57 -2.23
N LEU A 34 31.02 8.49 -1.95
CA LEU A 34 30.43 7.16 -1.73
C LEU A 34 29.58 7.12 -0.46
N GLN A 35 30.03 7.75 0.62
CA GLN A 35 29.26 7.86 1.87
C GLN A 35 27.92 8.56 1.63
N LYS A 36 27.93 9.67 0.87
CA LYS A 36 26.70 10.39 0.50
C LYS A 36 25.74 9.53 -0.33
N GLN A 37 26.25 8.72 -1.27
CA GLN A 37 25.42 7.81 -2.05
C GLN A 37 24.79 6.72 -1.19
N VAL A 38 25.55 6.17 -0.21
CA VAL A 38 25.02 5.20 0.76
C VAL A 38 23.91 5.83 1.61
N ASP A 39 24.09 7.06 2.08
CA ASP A 39 23.08 7.78 2.87
C ASP A 39 21.80 8.07 2.06
N ASP A 40 21.95 8.50 0.80
CA ASP A 40 20.83 8.77 -0.10
C ASP A 40 20.07 7.47 -0.46
N LEU A 41 20.79 6.35 -0.63
CA LEU A 41 20.17 5.03 -0.84
C LEU A 41 19.46 4.53 0.42
N GLN A 42 20.05 4.73 1.60
CA GLN A 42 19.41 4.33 2.86
C GLN A 42 18.09 5.07 3.06
N LYS A 43 18.05 6.37 2.77
CA LYS A 43 16.79 7.15 2.80
C LYS A 43 15.73 6.59 1.85
N GLN A 44 16.13 6.20 0.64
CA GLN A 44 15.21 5.59 -0.33
C GLN A 44 14.67 4.24 0.16
N VAL A 45 15.54 3.40 0.75
CA VAL A 45 15.15 2.13 1.36
C VAL A 45 14.13 2.36 2.49
N ASP A 46 14.36 3.37 3.33
CA ASP A 46 13.47 3.67 4.46
C ASP A 46 12.11 4.20 3.98
N ASP A 47 12.08 5.06 2.94
CA ASP A 47 10.84 5.55 2.32
C ASP A 47 10.05 4.42 1.64
N LEU A 48 10.73 3.57 0.86
CA LEU A 48 10.12 2.40 0.23
C LEU A 48 9.62 1.39 1.26
N THR A 49 10.36 1.15 2.34
CA THR A 49 9.93 0.27 3.43
C THR A 49 8.70 0.83 4.13
N SER A 50 8.67 2.15 4.36
CA SER A 50 7.52 2.83 4.96
C SER A 50 6.28 2.78 4.05
N LYS A 51 6.46 2.96 2.74
CA LYS A 51 5.39 2.78 1.74
C LYS A 51 4.90 1.33 1.73
N LEU A 52 5.82 0.35 1.68
CA LEU A 52 5.46 -1.06 1.68
C LEU A 52 4.68 -1.46 2.94
N LYS A 53 5.05 -0.91 4.11
CA LYS A 53 4.32 -1.13 5.36
C LYS A 53 2.90 -0.55 5.34
N LYS A 54 2.63 0.52 4.57
CA LYS A 54 1.26 1.01 4.36
C LYS A 54 0.41 0.05 3.53
N TYR A 55 1.03 -0.67 2.59
CA TYR A 55 0.35 -1.65 1.74
C TYR A 55 0.34 -3.07 2.33
N GLN A 56 1.20 -3.38 3.29
CA GLN A 56 1.10 -4.58 4.10
C GLN A 56 -0.03 -4.40 5.10
N SER A 57 -1.22 -4.82 4.71
CA SER A 57 -2.35 -4.98 5.60
C SER A 57 -1.89 -5.83 6.80
N ASP A 58 -2.02 -5.29 8.01
CA ASP A 58 -1.95 -6.12 9.22
C ASP A 58 -3.07 -7.17 9.09
N ASP A 59 -2.72 -8.38 8.67
CA ASP A 59 -3.55 -9.61 8.59
C ASP A 59 -4.12 -10.05 9.96
N THR A 60 -4.15 -9.15 10.94
CA THR A 60 -4.54 -9.42 12.33
C THR A 60 -5.67 -8.50 12.77
N LYS A 61 -6.75 -8.40 11.99
CA LYS A 61 -8.07 -7.97 12.49
C LYS A 61 -9.15 -8.84 11.90
N ASN A 62 -9.49 -9.88 12.66
CA ASN A 62 -10.49 -10.93 12.43
C ASN A 62 -11.95 -10.44 12.27
N ASN A 63 -12.18 -9.19 11.84
CA ASN A 63 -13.47 -8.49 11.77
C ASN A 63 -13.51 -7.38 10.70
N ASN A 64 -12.61 -7.33 9.70
CA ASN A 64 -12.68 -6.29 8.66
C ASN A 64 -13.80 -6.62 7.62
N MET A 65 -14.15 -5.64 6.78
CA MET A 65 -15.21 -5.80 5.76
C MET A 65 -14.91 -6.98 4.82
N GLU A 66 -13.64 -7.15 4.43
CA GLU A 66 -13.21 -8.22 3.53
C GLU A 66 -13.52 -9.61 4.09
N ASP A 67 -13.05 -9.88 5.31
CA ASP A 67 -13.26 -11.16 6.00
C ASP A 67 -14.75 -11.48 6.17
N TYR A 68 -15.55 -10.47 6.50
CA TYR A 68 -16.99 -10.62 6.64
C TYR A 68 -17.66 -11.02 5.31
N LEU A 69 -17.32 -10.34 4.22
CA LEU A 69 -17.88 -10.61 2.89
C LEU A 69 -17.41 -11.98 2.34
N LEU A 70 -16.16 -12.36 2.60
CA LEU A 70 -15.65 -13.70 2.30
C LEU A 70 -16.42 -14.78 3.07
N LYS A 71 -16.68 -14.57 4.37
CA LYS A 71 -17.45 -15.51 5.20
C LYS A 71 -18.90 -15.65 4.75
N LYS A 72 -19.47 -14.59 4.18
CA LYS A 72 -20.80 -14.60 3.55
C LYS A 72 -20.81 -15.26 2.16
N ASN A 73 -19.63 -15.58 1.61
CA ASN A 73 -19.46 -16.18 0.29
C ASN A 73 -20.08 -15.34 -0.84
N VAL A 74 -19.99 -14.01 -0.72
CA VAL A 74 -20.53 -13.05 -1.71
C VAL A 74 -19.43 -12.40 -2.58
N LEU A 75 -18.16 -12.65 -2.27
CA LEU A 75 -17.02 -12.25 -3.10
C LEU A 75 -16.57 -13.40 -3.99
N SER A 76 -16.18 -13.09 -5.23
CA SER A 76 -15.75 -14.10 -6.20
C SER A 76 -14.48 -13.68 -6.96
N GLY A 77 -13.70 -14.66 -7.40
CA GLY A 77 -12.43 -14.41 -8.11
C GLY A 77 -11.23 -14.23 -7.18
N LYS A 78 -10.14 -13.72 -7.74
CA LYS A 78 -8.86 -13.52 -7.03
C LYS A 78 -8.82 -12.13 -6.41
N ARG A 79 -8.40 -12.05 -5.15
CA ARG A 79 -8.06 -10.79 -4.46
C ARG A 79 -6.97 -10.03 -5.22
N ILE A 80 -7.23 -8.77 -5.53
CA ILE A 80 -6.25 -7.83 -6.10
C ILE A 80 -6.24 -6.58 -5.23
N GLU A 81 -5.05 -6.13 -4.83
CA GLU A 81 -4.87 -4.86 -4.11
C GLU A 81 -4.99 -3.70 -5.11
N MET A 82 -5.71 -2.64 -4.72
CA MET A 82 -5.95 -1.46 -5.56
C MET A 82 -5.03 -0.30 -5.18
N ALA A 83 -4.73 0.56 -6.16
CA ALA A 83 -4.04 1.82 -5.93
C ALA A 83 -5.02 2.85 -5.34
N ALA A 84 -5.33 2.68 -4.05
CA ALA A 84 -6.38 3.41 -3.34
C ALA A 84 -6.12 4.92 -3.25
N ASP A 85 -4.86 5.33 -3.26
CA ASP A 85 -4.44 6.73 -3.26
C ASP A 85 -4.97 7.49 -4.48
N MET A 86 -5.09 6.84 -5.65
CA MET A 86 -5.63 7.45 -6.86
C MET A 86 -7.08 7.92 -6.72
N VAL A 87 -7.81 7.39 -5.76
CA VAL A 87 -9.22 7.72 -5.49
C VAL A 87 -9.40 8.39 -4.13
N GLY A 88 -8.30 8.85 -3.50
CA GLY A 88 -8.31 9.47 -2.18
C GLY A 88 -8.61 8.53 -1.02
N ALA A 89 -8.54 7.21 -1.24
CA ALA A 89 -8.75 6.20 -0.21
C ALA A 89 -7.43 5.85 0.53
N ILE A 90 -7.57 5.29 1.73
CA ILE A 90 -6.45 4.80 2.56
C ILE A 90 -5.96 3.46 2.03
N SER A 91 -6.90 2.56 1.70
CA SER A 91 -6.64 1.23 1.16
C SER A 91 -7.81 0.79 0.30
N GLY A 92 -7.59 -0.24 -0.52
CA GLY A 92 -8.63 -0.79 -1.36
C GLY A 92 -8.24 -2.11 -1.97
N PHE A 93 -9.23 -2.97 -2.19
CA PHE A 93 -9.05 -4.28 -2.78
C PHE A 93 -10.23 -4.61 -3.68
N LYS A 94 -10.04 -5.54 -4.61
CA LYS A 94 -11.09 -6.03 -5.48
C LYS A 94 -11.16 -7.54 -5.60
N TYR A 95 -12.37 -8.00 -5.90
CA TYR A 95 -12.73 -9.38 -6.21
C TYR A 95 -13.62 -9.38 -7.46
N GLY A 96 -13.06 -9.82 -8.60
CA GLY A 96 -13.72 -9.63 -9.89
C GLY A 96 -13.82 -8.15 -10.22
N ASP A 97 -15.05 -7.68 -10.42
CA ASP A 97 -15.37 -6.29 -10.79
C ASP A 97 -15.84 -5.45 -9.59
N ALA A 98 -15.97 -6.06 -8.40
CA ALA A 98 -16.33 -5.36 -7.18
C ALA A 98 -15.07 -4.82 -6.48
N GLU A 99 -15.08 -3.52 -6.21
CA GLU A 99 -13.98 -2.82 -5.54
C GLU A 99 -14.45 -2.25 -4.20
N ILE A 100 -13.70 -2.50 -3.14
CA ILE A 100 -14.00 -2.02 -1.79
C ILE A 100 -12.83 -1.18 -1.31
N TYR A 101 -13.11 0.07 -0.94
CA TYR A 101 -12.14 1.04 -0.47
C TYR A 101 -12.43 1.45 0.98
N GLU A 102 -11.38 1.68 1.75
CA GLU A 102 -11.46 2.30 3.08
C GLU A 102 -11.02 3.77 2.98
N TYR A 103 -11.85 4.68 3.45
CA TYR A 103 -11.61 6.12 3.41
C TYR A 103 -11.39 6.72 4.80
N ASP A 104 -10.65 7.82 4.85
CA ASP A 104 -10.76 8.77 5.96
C ASP A 104 -12.09 9.50 5.82
N MET A 105 -12.99 9.32 6.79
CA MET A 105 -14.32 9.93 6.79
C MET A 105 -14.30 11.47 6.84
N SER A 106 -13.15 12.07 7.16
CA SER A 106 -12.96 13.51 7.14
C SER A 106 -12.46 14.04 5.79
N SER A 107 -12.01 13.16 4.88
CA SER A 107 -11.49 13.53 3.56
C SER A 107 -12.55 14.19 2.66
N THR A 108 -12.10 15.00 1.72
CA THR A 108 -12.98 15.67 0.74
C THR A 108 -13.66 14.63 -0.16
N GLN A 109 -12.89 13.69 -0.71
CA GLN A 109 -13.36 12.65 -1.61
C GLN A 109 -14.44 11.78 -0.97
N TYR A 110 -14.25 11.38 0.30
CA TYR A 110 -15.29 10.62 1.01
C TYR A 110 -16.59 11.42 1.18
N LYS A 111 -16.49 12.72 1.50
CA LYS A 111 -17.67 13.58 1.66
C LYS A 111 -18.42 13.76 0.35
N GLU A 112 -17.72 13.90 -0.78
CA GLU A 112 -18.31 13.94 -2.13
C GLU A 112 -19.08 12.64 -2.41
N LEU A 113 -18.47 11.47 -2.17
CA LEU A 113 -19.13 10.17 -2.34
C LEU A 113 -20.39 10.03 -1.47
N VAL A 114 -20.33 10.47 -0.20
CA VAL A 114 -21.48 10.45 0.72
C VAL A 114 -22.62 11.37 0.25
N SER A 115 -22.29 12.48 -0.40
CA SER A 115 -23.26 13.39 -1.01
C SER A 115 -23.89 12.83 -2.29
N GLY A 116 -23.39 11.70 -2.81
CA GLY A 116 -23.82 11.09 -4.06
C GLY A 116 -23.10 11.64 -5.28
N ASP A 117 -22.04 12.43 -5.08
CA ASP A 117 -21.23 12.99 -6.16
C ASP A 117 -20.15 12.01 -6.63
N ALA A 118 -19.72 12.17 -7.88
CA ALA A 118 -18.62 11.43 -8.45
C ALA A 118 -17.27 12.04 -8.05
N ILE A 119 -16.27 11.20 -7.79
CA ILE A 119 -14.89 11.65 -7.55
C ILE A 119 -14.02 11.44 -8.78
N SER A 120 -13.03 12.31 -8.98
CA SER A 120 -12.04 12.16 -10.05
C SER A 120 -10.95 11.18 -9.67
N VAL A 121 -10.44 10.45 -10.65
CA VAL A 121 -9.29 9.55 -10.44
C VAL A 121 -8.00 10.30 -10.75
N GLU A 122 -7.11 10.40 -9.77
CA GLU A 122 -5.84 11.09 -9.91
C GLU A 122 -4.99 10.46 -11.02
N GLY A 123 -4.46 11.29 -11.91
CA GLY A 123 -3.64 10.85 -13.04
C GLY A 123 -4.43 10.39 -14.27
N ILE A 124 -5.77 10.43 -14.25
CA ILE A 124 -6.62 10.09 -15.40
C ILE A 124 -7.65 11.20 -15.65
N ASP A 125 -7.33 12.09 -16.60
CA ASP A 125 -8.20 13.23 -16.93
C ASP A 125 -9.56 12.78 -17.46
N GLY A 126 -10.63 13.36 -16.90
CA GLY A 126 -12.01 13.15 -17.32
C GLY A 126 -12.63 11.82 -16.89
N TYR A 127 -11.91 11.00 -16.10
CA TYR A 127 -12.44 9.77 -15.55
C TYR A 127 -12.91 9.98 -14.11
N THR A 128 -14.17 9.63 -13.85
CA THR A 128 -14.80 9.73 -12.53
C THR A 128 -15.43 8.41 -12.12
N ILE A 129 -15.55 8.22 -10.81
CA ILE A 129 -16.14 7.03 -10.21
C ILE A 129 -17.18 7.43 -9.16
N ASN A 130 -18.20 6.59 -9.01
CA ASN A 130 -19.28 6.75 -8.06
C ASN A 130 -19.29 5.60 -7.05
N ALA A 131 -19.77 5.87 -5.85
CA ALA A 131 -20.10 4.83 -4.89
C ALA A 131 -21.36 4.07 -5.34
N LEU A 132 -21.29 2.74 -5.30
CA LEU A 132 -22.47 1.86 -5.32
C LEU A 132 -23.16 1.83 -3.95
N ALA A 133 -22.36 1.75 -2.88
CA ALA A 133 -22.85 1.72 -1.51
C ALA A 133 -21.78 2.26 -0.54
N ILE A 134 -22.23 2.81 0.59
CA ILE A 134 -21.35 3.36 1.64
C ILE A 134 -21.79 2.80 2.98
N ASN A 135 -20.84 2.22 3.73
CA ASN A 135 -21.07 1.72 5.08
C ASN A 135 -19.91 2.12 5.99
N GLY A 136 -20.15 3.15 6.80
CA GLY A 136 -19.10 3.78 7.62
C GLY A 136 -17.94 4.20 6.74
N LYS A 137 -16.72 3.84 7.14
CA LYS A 137 -15.50 4.16 6.38
C LYS A 137 -15.33 3.39 5.07
N TYR A 138 -16.17 2.38 4.79
CA TYR A 138 -16.03 1.56 3.59
C TYR A 138 -16.92 2.08 2.48
N VAL A 139 -16.41 2.05 1.25
CA VAL A 139 -17.14 2.39 0.04
C VAL A 139 -17.01 1.24 -0.96
N LEU A 140 -18.15 0.80 -1.49
CA LEU A 140 -18.26 -0.19 -2.56
C LEU A 140 -18.37 0.53 -3.89
N MET A 141 -17.59 0.13 -4.87
CA MET A 141 -17.53 0.68 -6.23
C MET A 141 -17.42 -0.43 -7.27
N GLY A 142 -17.47 -0.07 -8.56
CA GLY A 142 -17.36 -1.00 -9.68
C GLY A 142 -18.70 -1.66 -9.99
N GLU A 143 -18.69 -2.98 -10.18
CA GLU A 143 -19.90 -3.79 -10.37
C GLU A 143 -20.05 -4.81 -9.23
N ALA A 144 -21.23 -4.87 -8.63
CA ALA A 144 -21.52 -5.76 -7.50
C ALA A 144 -22.89 -6.42 -7.66
N SER A 145 -23.03 -7.66 -7.20
CA SER A 145 -24.32 -8.32 -7.12
C SER A 145 -25.18 -7.72 -6.01
N GLU A 146 -26.51 -7.88 -6.10
CA GLU A 146 -27.43 -7.44 -5.05
C GLU A 146 -27.09 -8.08 -3.69
N ASP A 147 -26.73 -9.36 -3.68
CA ASP A 147 -26.30 -10.08 -2.47
C ASP A 147 -25.05 -9.46 -1.84
N LEU A 148 -24.09 -9.02 -2.66
CA LEU A 148 -22.88 -8.35 -2.19
C LEU A 148 -23.22 -6.97 -1.61
N ILE A 149 -24.02 -6.16 -2.30
CA ILE A 149 -24.46 -4.85 -1.83
C ILE A 149 -25.23 -4.97 -0.50
N GLN A 150 -26.13 -5.94 -0.40
CA GLN A 150 -26.89 -6.20 0.82
C GLN A 150 -25.97 -6.61 1.97
N ALA A 151 -25.09 -7.58 1.74
CA ALA A 151 -24.13 -8.01 2.77
C ALA A 151 -23.25 -6.84 3.23
N PHE A 152 -22.74 -6.04 2.27
CA PHE A 152 -21.93 -4.86 2.55
C PHE A 152 -22.67 -3.85 3.44
N ASN A 153 -23.95 -3.57 3.18
CA ASN A 153 -24.77 -2.68 4.01
C ASN A 153 -25.10 -3.27 5.40
N ASP A 154 -25.17 -4.60 5.51
CA ASP A 154 -25.47 -5.31 6.76
C ASP A 154 -24.27 -5.40 7.71
N TYR A 155 -23.06 -5.17 7.24
CA TYR A 155 -21.86 -5.14 8.06
C TYR A 155 -21.98 -4.10 9.19
N LYS A 156 -21.57 -4.48 10.42
CA LYS A 156 -21.70 -3.70 11.66
C LYS A 156 -20.36 -3.55 12.36
#